data_AF-A0A3S1AFI8-F1
#
_entry.id   AF-A0A3S1AFI8-F1
#
_cell.length_a   1.000
_cell.length_b   1.000
_cell.length_c   1.000
_cell.angle_alpha   90.00
_cell.angle_beta   90.00
_cell.angle_gamma   90.00
#
_symmetry.space_group_name_H-M   'P 1'
#
loop_
_entity.id
_entity.type
_entity.pdbx_description
1 polymer ?
#
loop_
_entity_poly.entity_id
_entity_poly.type
_entity_poly.pdbx_seq_one_letter_code
_entity_poly.pdbx_strand_id
1 'polypeptide(L)'
;MKRARDSLFQLEWSFHRHLLPLDARGRLLWVGVPILLIVASLIFLDGTTTARTVFAIGVSLSALLALFLGTKPVLTLWENPYKDWWLTIPVKREELMRAKLNAAIRFQAYASLAIWATCAASSLIRLASGSLDSDTFSAGSFLLDAFAYLVFCIPVTVLFVCAGFSFVGMYGGRRVWLNIPFVLVYVVLFSVLPAIGDHSLRLDRWLGGDLVFAYSLAGVLLAATVYRSTLRFTARYGPKDLASYRMGGANAGKKDALTGRGSRTQVKPRRAGFASVYALEWSRYRYFLSLLSVRIIVAALFAAMIAGGFFASNSHDTFLDVFHAILLPICIAPSLILVILNQHEANKKRMAWWLCLPYDRRALLLSRLLASWGVALRILATLVGAFLTGVIARVLVIGLPYSIERTDVYESAYTVFFYFVAGLVMSSVVLAQPYSFRRPLFSWIYGPISSAMYLIPALIENKLLPEASSDLGIGTGRWLALLAIAVLVVPLGIFSLRIGARWAHLYLLNTQDAAGRRRHLEADGKIIGK
;
A
#
# COMPACT_ATOMS: atom_id res chain seq x y z
N MET A 1 19.69 24.61 -26.83
CA MET A 1 18.98 24.25 -25.58
C MET A 1 17.63 23.54 -25.78
N LYS A 2 16.71 23.97 -26.66
CA LYS A 2 15.42 23.26 -26.90
C LYS A 2 15.61 21.77 -27.26
N ARG A 3 16.47 21.44 -28.25
CA ARG A 3 16.77 20.05 -28.65
C ARG A 3 17.25 19.14 -27.51
N ALA A 4 17.99 19.66 -26.54
CA ALA A 4 18.48 18.89 -25.39
C ALA A 4 17.38 18.65 -24.33
N ARG A 5 16.40 19.57 -24.20
CA ARG A 5 15.23 19.37 -23.35
C ARG A 5 14.30 18.31 -23.94
N ASP A 6 14.13 18.35 -25.26
CA ASP A 6 13.29 17.41 -25.98
C ASP A 6 13.88 15.98 -25.94
N SER A 7 15.21 15.84 -26.04
CA SER A 7 15.87 14.53 -25.92
C SER A 7 15.79 13.94 -24.50
N LEU A 8 15.93 14.78 -23.45
CA LEU A 8 15.77 14.33 -22.06
C LEU A 8 14.33 13.89 -21.77
N PHE A 9 13.33 14.64 -22.24
CA PHE A 9 11.95 14.24 -22.12
C PHE A 9 11.67 12.92 -22.84
N GLN A 10 12.18 12.75 -24.07
CA GLN A 10 12.02 11.50 -24.83
C GLN A 10 12.67 10.30 -24.13
N LEU A 11 13.84 10.49 -23.51
CA LEU A 11 14.48 9.46 -22.71
C LEU A 11 13.58 9.03 -21.54
N GLU A 12 13.05 9.98 -20.76
CA GLU A 12 12.13 9.68 -19.66
C GLU A 12 10.81 9.07 -20.12
N TRP A 13 10.29 9.56 -21.24
CA TRP A 13 9.07 9.06 -21.85
C TRP A 13 9.22 7.62 -22.34
N SER A 14 10.39 7.24 -22.85
CA SER A 14 10.67 5.87 -23.29
C SER A 14 10.51 4.85 -22.15
N PHE A 15 10.84 5.23 -20.91
CA PHE A 15 10.62 4.42 -19.71
C PHE A 15 9.14 4.30 -19.30
N HIS A 16 8.23 5.09 -19.86
CA HIS A 16 6.79 4.95 -19.60
C HIS A 16 6.06 4.33 -20.80
N ARG A 17 6.64 4.46 -22.00
CA ARG A 17 6.05 3.99 -23.26
C ARG A 17 5.79 2.49 -23.30
N HIS A 18 6.62 1.67 -22.65
CA HIS A 18 6.42 0.22 -22.57
C HIS A 18 5.21 -0.20 -21.71
N LEU A 19 4.67 0.72 -20.89
CA LEU A 19 3.45 0.49 -20.11
C LEU A 19 2.19 0.95 -20.85
N LEU A 20 2.32 1.64 -22.00
CA LEU A 20 1.20 2.06 -22.86
C LEU A 20 0.69 0.88 -23.72
N PRO A 21 -0.53 0.96 -24.29
CA PRO A 21 -1.13 -0.12 -25.09
C PRO A 21 -0.50 -0.30 -26.49
N LEU A 22 0.81 -0.09 -26.61
CA LEU A 22 1.57 -0.27 -27.85
C LEU A 22 2.06 -1.72 -28.00
N ASP A 23 2.34 -2.38 -26.88
CA ASP A 23 2.74 -3.79 -26.85
C ASP A 23 1.56 -4.71 -26.47
N ALA A 24 1.61 -5.99 -26.84
CA ALA A 24 0.60 -6.98 -26.43
C ALA A 24 0.39 -7.02 -24.90
N ARG A 25 1.46 -6.79 -24.13
CA ARG A 25 1.43 -6.70 -22.66
C ARG A 25 0.73 -5.43 -22.17
N GLY A 26 1.00 -4.29 -22.81
CA GLY A 26 0.32 -3.04 -22.53
C GLY A 26 -1.18 -3.16 -22.85
N ARG A 27 -1.55 -3.77 -23.98
CA ARG A 27 -2.95 -4.00 -24.35
C ARG A 27 -3.71 -4.81 -23.30
N LEU A 28 -3.12 -5.90 -22.79
CA LEU A 28 -3.74 -6.69 -21.72
C LEU A 28 -4.00 -5.86 -20.45
N LEU A 29 -3.06 -4.99 -20.08
CA LEU A 29 -3.21 -4.09 -18.94
C LEU A 29 -4.32 -3.07 -19.14
N TRP A 30 -4.29 -2.36 -20.28
CA TRP A 30 -5.21 -1.26 -20.59
C TRP A 30 -6.61 -1.72 -20.95
N VAL A 31 -6.81 -3.00 -21.27
CA VAL A 31 -8.14 -3.59 -21.49
C VAL A 31 -8.58 -4.39 -20.25
N GLY A 32 -7.69 -5.20 -19.70
CA GLY A 32 -8.01 -6.09 -18.58
C GLY A 32 -8.28 -5.36 -17.27
N VAL A 33 -7.52 -4.31 -16.94
CA VAL A 33 -7.77 -3.53 -15.71
C VAL A 33 -9.12 -2.81 -15.77
N PRO A 34 -9.47 -2.09 -16.86
CA PRO A 34 -10.82 -1.52 -17.00
C PRO A 34 -11.94 -2.55 -16.89
N ILE A 35 -11.83 -3.70 -17.57
CA ILE A 35 -12.84 -4.76 -17.47
C ILE A 35 -12.99 -5.24 -16.03
N LEU A 36 -11.86 -5.48 -15.33
CA LEU A 36 -11.87 -5.92 -13.94
C LEU A 36 -12.49 -4.86 -13.01
N LEU A 37 -12.20 -3.58 -13.24
CA LEU A 37 -12.80 -2.48 -12.49
C LEU A 37 -14.30 -2.34 -12.76
N ILE A 38 -14.76 -2.55 -14.00
CA ILE A 38 -16.19 -2.59 -14.34
C ILE A 38 -16.86 -3.76 -13.62
N VAL A 39 -16.30 -4.96 -13.69
CA VAL A 39 -16.83 -6.13 -12.97
C VAL A 39 -16.84 -5.90 -11.46
N ALA A 40 -15.77 -5.33 -10.90
CA ALA A 40 -15.73 -4.95 -9.49
C ALA A 40 -16.83 -3.94 -9.15
N SER A 41 -17.03 -2.91 -9.98
CA SER A 41 -18.09 -1.91 -9.76
C SER A 41 -19.49 -2.53 -9.75
N LEU A 42 -19.73 -3.58 -10.53
CA LEU A 42 -21.01 -4.30 -10.56
C LEU A 42 -21.23 -5.18 -9.33
N ILE A 43 -20.16 -5.68 -8.70
CA ILE A 43 -20.22 -6.60 -7.55
C ILE A 43 -20.24 -5.83 -6.22
N PHE A 44 -19.50 -4.73 -6.15
CA PHE A 44 -19.19 -4.02 -4.90
C PHE A 44 -19.98 -2.73 -4.68
N LEU A 45 -20.56 -2.12 -5.71
CA LEU A 45 -21.34 -0.90 -5.55
C LEU A 45 -22.83 -1.23 -5.49
N ASP A 46 -23.50 -0.78 -4.43
CA ASP A 46 -24.92 -1.00 -4.23
C ASP A 46 -25.78 -0.19 -5.20
N GLY A 47 -27.06 -0.57 -5.35
CA GLY A 47 -28.02 0.09 -6.23
C GLY A 47 -28.33 1.54 -5.88
N THR A 48 -28.01 1.98 -4.65
CA THR A 48 -28.14 3.36 -4.16
C THR A 48 -27.01 4.29 -4.62
N THR A 49 -25.97 3.74 -5.26
CA THR A 49 -24.77 4.49 -5.66
C THR A 49 -25.06 5.36 -6.90
N THR A 50 -25.00 6.68 -6.77
CA THR A 50 -25.22 7.61 -7.90
C THR A 50 -24.06 7.61 -8.93
N ALA A 51 -24.30 8.10 -10.15
CA ALA A 51 -23.23 8.22 -11.15
C ALA A 51 -22.08 9.14 -10.70
N ARG A 52 -22.40 10.18 -9.92
CA ARG A 52 -21.43 11.15 -9.37
C ARG A 52 -20.43 10.50 -8.42
N THR A 53 -20.87 9.57 -7.58
CA THR A 53 -19.97 8.87 -6.66
C THR A 53 -19.05 7.91 -7.40
N VAL A 54 -19.51 7.27 -8.49
CA VAL A 54 -18.64 6.46 -9.37
C VAL A 54 -17.51 7.30 -9.95
N PHE A 55 -17.79 8.52 -10.42
CA PHE A 55 -16.77 9.44 -10.89
C PHE A 55 -15.84 9.94 -9.77
N ALA A 56 -16.37 10.24 -8.59
CA ALA A 56 -15.58 10.64 -7.42
C ALA A 56 -14.60 9.53 -6.95
N ILE A 57 -15.04 8.27 -6.98
CA ILE A 57 -14.19 7.09 -6.76
C ILE A 57 -13.08 7.04 -7.83
N GLY A 58 -13.44 7.24 -9.10
CA GLY A 58 -12.47 7.29 -10.20
C GLY A 58 -11.40 8.36 -10.02
N VAL A 59 -11.79 9.57 -9.59
CA VAL A 59 -10.84 10.65 -9.30
C VAL A 59 -9.94 10.30 -8.11
N SER A 60 -10.48 9.69 -7.05
CA SER A 60 -9.70 9.23 -5.91
C SER A 60 -8.68 8.16 -6.30
N LEU A 61 -9.08 7.18 -7.13
CA LEU A 61 -8.17 6.17 -7.69
C LEU A 61 -7.08 6.80 -8.58
N SER A 62 -7.46 7.77 -9.40
CA SER A 62 -6.52 8.55 -10.21
C SER A 62 -5.51 9.30 -9.33
N ALA A 63 -5.96 9.95 -8.26
CA ALA A 63 -5.10 10.65 -7.31
C ALA A 63 -4.14 9.69 -6.56
N LEU A 64 -4.60 8.51 -6.16
CA LEU A 64 -3.76 7.46 -5.59
C LEU A 64 -2.69 6.99 -6.57
N LEU A 65 -3.07 6.73 -7.82
CA LEU A 65 -2.14 6.34 -8.88
C LEU A 65 -1.11 7.45 -9.14
N ALA A 66 -1.53 8.71 -9.15
CA ALA A 66 -0.66 9.88 -9.30
C ALA A 66 0.37 9.97 -8.17
N LEU A 67 -0.04 9.78 -6.91
CA LEU A 67 0.87 9.73 -5.76
C LEU A 67 1.86 8.57 -5.88
N PHE A 68 1.39 7.39 -6.27
CA PHE A 68 2.24 6.21 -6.43
C PHE A 68 3.28 6.41 -7.55
N LEU A 69 2.88 6.93 -8.70
CA LEU A 69 3.79 7.24 -9.81
C LEU A 69 4.76 8.37 -9.45
N GLY A 70 4.31 9.37 -8.69
CA GLY A 70 5.15 10.45 -8.19
C GLY A 70 6.22 9.96 -7.20
N THR A 71 5.89 8.96 -6.37
CA THR A 71 6.83 8.35 -5.41
C THR A 71 7.70 7.25 -6.01
N LYS A 72 7.31 6.66 -7.16
CA LYS A 72 8.08 5.63 -7.89
C LYS A 72 9.57 5.96 -8.05
N PRO A 73 10.01 7.19 -8.37
CA PRO A 73 11.44 7.50 -8.47
C PRO A 73 12.19 7.16 -7.18
N VAL A 74 11.59 7.43 -6.01
CA VAL A 74 12.08 7.07 -4.67
C VAL A 74 11.97 5.58 -4.41
N LEU A 75 10.83 4.97 -4.68
CA LEU A 75 10.62 3.54 -4.43
C LEU A 75 11.58 2.67 -5.27
N THR A 76 11.89 3.11 -6.49
CA THR A 76 12.82 2.43 -7.42
C THR A 76 14.28 2.81 -7.21
N LEU A 77 14.61 3.75 -6.32
CA LEU A 77 16.02 3.96 -5.91
C LEU A 77 16.59 2.71 -5.23
N TRP A 78 15.72 1.87 -4.66
CA TRP A 78 16.07 0.60 -4.05
C TRP A 78 16.38 -0.48 -5.09
N GLU A 79 15.68 -0.47 -6.23
CA GLU A 79 15.88 -1.43 -7.33
C GLU A 79 17.14 -1.11 -8.16
N ASN A 80 17.49 0.16 -8.26
CA ASN A 80 18.69 0.60 -8.96
C ASN A 80 19.42 1.68 -8.16
N PRO A 81 20.20 1.28 -7.13
CA PRO A 81 21.01 2.20 -6.33
C PRO A 81 22.12 2.90 -7.14
N TYR A 82 22.32 2.49 -8.40
CA TYR A 82 23.29 3.01 -9.35
C TYR A 82 22.65 3.81 -10.49
N LYS A 83 21.54 4.53 -10.23
CA LYS A 83 21.10 5.66 -11.08
C LYS A 83 22.11 6.83 -11.00
N ASP A 84 23.41 6.54 -11.16
CA ASP A 84 24.53 7.47 -11.18
C ASP A 84 24.31 8.53 -12.26
N TRP A 85 23.61 8.18 -13.35
CA TRP A 85 23.25 9.10 -14.40
C TRP A 85 22.45 10.33 -13.90
N TRP A 86 21.66 10.22 -12.82
CA TRP A 86 20.96 11.39 -12.23
C TRP A 86 21.91 12.45 -11.70
N LEU A 87 23.09 12.00 -11.26
CA LEU A 87 24.14 12.81 -10.67
C LEU A 87 25.26 13.12 -11.68
N THR A 88 25.44 12.31 -12.72
CA THR A 88 26.54 12.46 -13.68
C THR A 88 26.13 13.14 -14.99
N ILE A 89 24.84 13.27 -15.32
CA ILE A 89 24.43 14.04 -16.51
C ILE A 89 24.84 15.52 -16.33
N PRO A 90 25.58 16.11 -17.30
CA PRO A 90 26.05 17.50 -17.26
C PRO A 90 24.94 18.50 -17.66
N VAL A 91 23.78 18.41 -17.00
CA VAL A 91 22.63 19.29 -17.23
C VAL A 91 22.17 19.88 -15.90
N LYS A 92 21.61 21.10 -15.94
CA LYS A 92 21.03 21.74 -14.76
C LYS A 92 19.99 20.80 -14.13
N ARG A 93 20.10 20.55 -12.82
CA ARG A 93 19.21 19.62 -12.09
C ARG A 93 17.74 19.96 -12.26
N GLU A 94 17.41 21.24 -12.37
CA GLU A 94 16.04 21.69 -12.62
C GLU A 94 15.48 21.19 -13.96
N GLU A 95 16.29 21.17 -15.03
CA GLU A 95 15.84 20.71 -16.35
C GLU A 95 15.63 19.18 -16.36
N LEU A 96 16.49 18.45 -15.65
CA LEU A 96 16.32 17.01 -15.46
C LEU A 96 15.03 16.70 -14.68
N MET A 97 14.80 17.39 -13.57
CA MET A 97 13.58 17.20 -12.76
C MET A 97 12.33 17.61 -13.53
N ARG A 98 12.41 18.67 -14.35
CA ARG A 98 11.31 19.11 -15.21
C ARG A 98 10.94 18.04 -16.25
N ALA A 99 11.93 17.44 -16.92
CA ALA A 99 11.69 16.37 -17.88
C ALA A 99 11.01 15.16 -17.24
N LYS A 100 11.47 14.74 -16.05
CA LYS A 100 10.89 13.64 -15.27
C LYS A 100 9.46 13.91 -14.84
N LEU A 101 9.24 15.07 -14.24
CA LEU A 101 7.93 15.47 -13.75
C LEU A 101 6.92 15.55 -14.91
N ASN A 102 7.31 16.12 -16.04
CA ASN A 102 6.45 16.20 -17.23
C ASN A 102 6.17 14.83 -17.83
N ALA A 103 7.14 13.91 -17.86
CA ALA A 103 6.92 12.55 -18.34
C ALA A 103 5.93 11.78 -17.43
N ALA A 104 6.07 11.93 -16.11
CA ALA A 104 5.16 11.34 -15.13
C ALA A 104 3.74 11.92 -15.24
N ILE A 105 3.60 13.25 -15.32
CA ILE A 105 2.31 13.93 -15.52
C ILE A 105 1.64 13.46 -16.81
N ARG A 106 2.40 13.36 -17.92
CA ARG A 106 1.85 12.89 -19.20
C ARG A 106 1.37 11.44 -19.12
N PHE A 107 2.14 10.56 -18.47
CA PHE A 107 1.74 9.16 -18.30
C PHE A 107 0.49 9.06 -17.41
N GLN A 108 0.46 9.80 -16.30
CA GLN A 108 -0.70 9.85 -15.42
C GLN A 108 -1.93 10.41 -16.15
N ALA A 109 -1.80 11.43 -17.00
CA ALA A 109 -2.93 11.97 -17.75
C ALA A 109 -3.60 10.90 -18.64
N TYR A 110 -2.82 10.04 -19.30
CA TYR A 110 -3.37 8.90 -20.04
C TYR A 110 -4.06 7.89 -19.12
N ALA A 111 -3.46 7.59 -17.96
CA ALA A 111 -4.03 6.65 -17.00
C ALA A 111 -5.34 7.18 -16.39
N SER A 112 -5.38 8.46 -16.00
CA SER A 112 -6.57 9.16 -15.51
C SER A 112 -7.68 9.19 -16.56
N LEU A 113 -7.33 9.39 -17.84
CA LEU A 113 -8.31 9.34 -18.93
C LEU A 113 -8.90 7.94 -19.11
N ALA A 114 -8.08 6.89 -18.98
CA ALA A 114 -8.59 5.51 -19.00
C ALA A 114 -9.47 5.20 -17.78
N ILE A 115 -9.10 5.66 -16.59
CA ILE A 115 -9.94 5.50 -15.39
C ILE A 115 -11.27 6.22 -15.57
N TRP A 116 -11.25 7.47 -16.05
CA TRP A 116 -12.47 8.23 -16.35
C TRP A 116 -13.35 7.52 -17.39
N ALA A 117 -12.77 7.01 -18.48
CA ALA A 117 -13.49 6.24 -19.48
C ALA A 117 -14.09 4.95 -18.90
N THR A 118 -13.38 4.31 -17.98
CA THR A 118 -13.87 3.12 -17.26
C THR A 118 -15.06 3.47 -16.35
N CYS A 119 -15.00 4.59 -15.63
CA CYS A 119 -16.11 5.08 -14.81
C CYS A 119 -17.33 5.41 -15.68
N ALA A 120 -17.13 6.11 -16.80
CA ALA A 120 -18.21 6.43 -17.73
C ALA A 120 -18.86 5.15 -18.31
N ALA A 121 -18.04 4.17 -18.72
CA ALA A 121 -18.53 2.89 -19.21
C ALA A 121 -19.27 2.10 -18.12
N SER A 122 -18.74 2.05 -16.90
CA SER A 122 -19.39 1.41 -15.74
C SER A 122 -20.76 2.03 -15.45
N SER A 123 -20.85 3.36 -15.38
CA SER A 123 -22.12 4.07 -15.15
C SER A 123 -23.14 3.80 -16.25
N LEU A 124 -22.73 3.76 -17.52
CA LEU A 124 -23.62 3.43 -18.65
C LEU A 124 -24.09 1.97 -18.63
N ILE A 125 -23.21 1.02 -18.29
CA ILE A 125 -23.56 -0.40 -18.19
C ILE A 125 -24.55 -0.61 -17.04
N ARG A 126 -24.32 0.03 -15.89
CA ARG A 126 -25.21 -0.04 -14.72
C ARG A 126 -26.58 0.57 -15.00
N LEU A 127 -26.62 1.63 -15.80
CA LEU A 127 -27.87 2.21 -16.29
C LEU A 127 -28.60 1.22 -17.20
N ALA A 128 -27.90 0.65 -18.18
CA ALA A 128 -28.47 -0.32 -19.12
C ALA A 128 -28.95 -1.60 -18.42
N SER A 129 -28.34 -1.99 -17.30
CA SER A 129 -28.74 -3.15 -16.51
C SER A 129 -29.87 -2.86 -15.52
N GLY A 130 -30.39 -1.63 -15.45
CA GLY A 130 -31.43 -1.23 -14.49
C GLY A 130 -30.97 -1.25 -13.03
N SER A 131 -29.66 -1.22 -12.77
CA SER A 131 -29.08 -1.22 -11.42
C SER A 131 -29.08 0.16 -10.77
N LEU A 132 -29.29 1.21 -11.55
CA LEU A 132 -29.32 2.62 -11.12
C LEU A 132 -30.76 3.12 -11.16
N ASP A 133 -31.15 3.82 -10.09
CA ASP A 133 -32.50 4.38 -9.95
C ASP A 133 -32.77 5.44 -11.04
N SER A 134 -33.80 5.21 -11.86
CA SER A 134 -34.07 6.02 -13.07
C SER A 134 -34.39 7.49 -12.77
N ASP A 135 -34.92 7.77 -11.57
CA ASP A 135 -35.35 9.11 -11.17
C ASP A 135 -34.18 10.07 -10.86
N THR A 136 -32.98 9.53 -10.65
CA THR A 136 -31.75 10.33 -10.44
C THR A 136 -30.98 10.64 -11.72
N PHE A 137 -31.43 10.11 -12.87
CA PHE A 137 -30.68 10.15 -14.12
C PHE A 137 -31.38 11.03 -15.19
N SER A 138 -30.96 12.29 -15.30
CA SER A 138 -31.19 13.07 -16.52
C SER A 138 -29.97 12.94 -17.44
N ALA A 139 -30.19 12.63 -18.72
CA ALA A 139 -29.08 12.47 -19.68
C ALA A 139 -28.21 13.75 -19.79
N GLY A 140 -28.81 14.93 -19.59
CA GLY A 140 -28.11 16.21 -19.53
C GLY A 140 -27.20 16.36 -18.31
N SER A 141 -27.66 15.96 -17.12
CA SER A 141 -26.84 16.01 -15.90
C SER A 141 -25.67 15.03 -15.95
N PHE A 142 -25.86 13.85 -16.54
CA PHE A 142 -24.76 12.88 -16.71
C PHE A 142 -23.61 13.43 -17.57
N LEU A 143 -23.92 14.06 -18.70
CA LEU A 143 -22.88 14.63 -19.59
C LEU A 143 -22.13 15.78 -18.91
N LEU A 144 -22.86 16.65 -18.19
CA LEU A 144 -22.26 17.77 -17.45
C LEU A 144 -21.34 17.24 -16.34
N ASP A 145 -21.81 16.28 -15.54
CA ASP A 145 -21.02 15.66 -14.49
C ASP A 145 -19.78 14.97 -15.09
N ALA A 146 -19.95 14.14 -16.12
CA ALA A 146 -18.84 13.45 -16.77
C ALA A 146 -17.77 14.43 -17.28
N PHE A 147 -18.17 15.55 -17.89
CA PHE A 147 -17.26 16.60 -18.33
C PHE A 147 -16.59 17.34 -17.16
N ALA A 148 -17.34 17.70 -16.12
CA ALA A 148 -16.80 18.35 -14.93
C ALA A 148 -15.73 17.49 -14.26
N TYR A 149 -15.97 16.19 -14.11
CA TYR A 149 -15.00 15.23 -13.56
C TYR A 149 -13.79 15.00 -14.49
N LEU A 150 -13.97 15.07 -15.82
CA LEU A 150 -12.86 15.02 -16.78
C LEU A 150 -11.92 16.23 -16.60
N VAL A 151 -12.49 17.44 -16.48
CA VAL A 151 -11.72 18.66 -16.23
C VAL A 151 -11.05 18.60 -14.85
N PHE A 152 -11.75 18.08 -13.84
CA PHE A 152 -11.23 17.92 -12.48
C PHE A 152 -10.03 16.95 -12.39
N CYS A 153 -9.95 15.94 -13.27
CA CYS A 153 -8.79 15.06 -13.35
C CYS A 153 -7.47 15.79 -13.67
N ILE A 154 -7.52 16.94 -14.34
CA ILE A 154 -6.34 17.72 -14.75
C ILE A 154 -5.57 18.26 -13.52
N PRO A 155 -6.15 19.11 -12.66
CA PRO A 155 -5.46 19.62 -11.49
C PRO A 155 -5.10 18.50 -10.51
N VAL A 156 -5.98 17.51 -10.32
CA VAL A 156 -5.72 16.34 -9.48
C VAL A 156 -4.44 15.62 -9.91
N THR A 157 -4.30 15.33 -11.21
CA THR A 157 -3.10 14.70 -11.77
C THR A 157 -1.84 15.47 -11.43
N VAL A 158 -1.84 16.79 -11.68
CA VAL A 158 -0.65 17.62 -11.45
C VAL A 158 -0.32 17.70 -9.96
N LEU A 159 -1.31 17.95 -9.11
CA LEU A 159 -1.15 18.10 -7.67
C LEU A 159 -0.57 16.84 -7.03
N PHE A 160 -1.17 15.68 -7.30
CA PHE A 160 -0.79 14.44 -6.65
C PHE A 160 0.51 13.85 -7.21
N VAL A 161 0.80 14.01 -8.51
CA VAL A 161 2.13 13.66 -9.04
C VAL A 161 3.20 14.55 -8.40
N CYS A 162 2.95 15.86 -8.27
CA CYS A 162 3.88 16.79 -7.62
C CYS A 162 4.05 16.47 -6.13
N ALA A 163 2.98 16.14 -5.42
CA ALA A 163 3.03 15.72 -4.02
C ALA A 163 3.88 14.45 -3.89
N GLY A 164 3.64 13.41 -4.71
CA GLY A 164 4.45 12.20 -4.72
C GLY A 164 5.92 12.46 -5.05
N PHE A 165 6.20 13.34 -6.02
CA PHE A 165 7.55 13.68 -6.44
C PHE A 165 8.31 14.49 -5.37
N SER A 166 7.60 15.27 -4.55
CA SER A 166 8.19 16.03 -3.45
C SER A 166 8.87 15.13 -2.40
N PHE A 167 8.42 13.87 -2.28
CA PHE A 167 9.00 12.85 -1.42
C PHE A 167 10.51 12.64 -1.65
N VAL A 168 11.00 12.86 -2.88
CA VAL A 168 12.42 12.77 -3.23
C VAL A 168 13.29 13.72 -2.38
N GLY A 169 12.76 14.89 -2.01
CA GLY A 169 13.48 15.93 -1.24
C GLY A 169 13.24 15.90 0.27
N MET A 170 12.55 14.88 0.79
CA MET A 170 12.15 14.80 2.20
C MET A 170 13.08 13.92 3.06
N TYR A 171 14.09 13.26 2.48
CA TYR A 171 14.92 12.28 3.19
C TYR A 171 16.04 12.86 4.06
N GLY A 172 16.32 14.16 3.98
CA GLY A 172 17.47 14.77 4.67
C GLY A 172 17.09 15.67 5.87
N GLY A 173 17.71 15.40 7.03
CA GLY A 173 17.67 16.29 8.20
C GLY A 173 16.27 16.44 8.81
N ARG A 174 15.91 17.66 9.24
CA ARG A 174 14.58 17.97 9.83
C ARG A 174 13.41 17.82 8.85
N ARG A 175 13.67 17.71 7.55
CA ARG A 175 12.63 17.56 6.51
C ARG A 175 12.00 16.17 6.50
N VAL A 176 12.62 15.19 7.16
CA VAL A 176 12.04 13.84 7.35
C VAL A 176 10.69 13.92 8.06
N TRP A 177 10.46 14.93 8.91
CA TRP A 177 9.17 15.16 9.55
C TRP A 177 8.05 15.48 8.55
N LEU A 178 8.35 15.98 7.35
CA LEU A 178 7.37 16.19 6.28
C LEU A 178 6.82 14.87 5.71
N ASN A 179 7.45 13.73 6.01
CA ASN A 179 6.90 12.44 5.65
C ASN A 179 5.62 12.11 6.44
N ILE A 180 5.44 12.67 7.64
CA ILE A 180 4.21 12.46 8.42
C ILE A 180 2.99 13.02 7.70
N PRO A 181 2.92 14.32 7.34
CA PRO A 181 1.79 14.85 6.59
C PRO A 181 1.65 14.19 5.21
N PHE A 182 2.75 13.81 4.56
CA PHE A 182 2.70 13.06 3.30
C PHE A 182 2.00 11.70 3.45
N VAL A 183 2.34 10.93 4.49
CA VAL A 183 1.70 9.64 4.80
C VAL A 183 0.24 9.86 5.20
N LEU A 184 -0.07 10.93 5.95
CA LEU A 184 -1.45 11.26 6.28
C LEU A 184 -2.30 11.53 5.04
N VAL A 185 -1.80 12.25 4.03
CA VAL A 185 -2.50 12.44 2.75
C VAL A 185 -2.78 11.09 2.07
N TYR A 186 -1.82 10.17 2.12
CA TYR A 186 -1.99 8.82 1.58
C TYR A 186 -3.08 8.05 2.32
N VAL A 187 -3.06 8.05 3.66
CA VAL A 187 -4.07 7.41 4.51
C VAL A 187 -5.45 7.99 4.28
N VAL A 188 -5.57 9.32 4.23
CA VAL A 188 -6.83 10.04 3.98
C VAL A 188 -7.40 9.65 2.62
N LEU A 189 -6.60 9.56 1.56
CA LEU A 189 -7.11 9.14 0.26
C LEU A 189 -7.61 7.68 0.26
N PHE A 190 -6.94 6.79 0.99
CA PHE A 190 -7.40 5.42 1.14
C PHE A 190 -8.69 5.32 1.97
N SER A 191 -8.86 6.15 3.00
CA SER A 191 -10.08 6.16 3.83
C SER A 191 -11.27 6.83 3.15
N VAL A 192 -11.03 7.75 2.21
CA VAL A 192 -12.09 8.45 1.47
C VAL A 192 -12.81 7.52 0.48
N LEU A 193 -12.14 6.48 -0.05
CA LEU A 193 -12.76 5.52 -0.98
C LEU A 193 -13.99 4.80 -0.42
N PRO A 194 -13.94 4.12 0.75
CA PRO A 194 -15.13 3.50 1.34
C PRO A 194 -16.16 4.56 1.77
N ALA A 195 -15.72 5.66 2.38
CA ALA A 195 -16.63 6.73 2.84
C ALA A 195 -17.47 7.36 1.70
N ILE A 196 -16.95 7.43 0.47
CA ILE A 196 -17.72 7.90 -0.70
C ILE A 196 -18.82 6.89 -1.08
N GLY A 197 -18.58 5.59 -0.93
CA GLY A 197 -19.56 4.55 -1.19
C GLY A 197 -20.70 4.61 -0.17
N ASP A 198 -20.35 4.57 1.12
CA ASP A 198 -21.31 4.39 2.22
C ASP A 198 -22.16 5.64 2.50
N HIS A 199 -21.68 6.83 2.09
CA HIS A 199 -22.37 8.11 2.32
C HIS A 199 -22.75 8.82 1.02
N SER A 200 -22.96 8.07 -0.06
CA SER A 200 -23.25 8.55 -1.41
C SER A 200 -24.33 9.64 -1.46
N LEU A 201 -25.48 9.43 -0.83
CA LEU A 201 -26.61 10.37 -0.79
C LEU A 201 -26.29 11.69 -0.05
N ARG A 202 -25.51 11.62 1.04
CA ARG A 202 -25.14 12.82 1.84
C ARG A 202 -24.07 13.66 1.14
N LEU A 203 -23.22 13.01 0.35
CA LEU A 203 -22.14 13.62 -0.40
C LEU A 203 -22.60 14.20 -1.73
N ASP A 204 -23.75 13.76 -2.27
CA ASP A 204 -24.24 14.17 -3.59
C ASP A 204 -24.31 15.69 -3.77
N ARG A 205 -24.70 16.43 -2.71
CA ARG A 205 -24.73 17.90 -2.69
C ARG A 205 -23.37 18.57 -2.91
N TRP A 206 -22.27 17.90 -2.59
CA TRP A 206 -20.89 18.38 -2.78
C TRP A 206 -20.24 17.85 -4.06
N LEU A 207 -20.83 16.79 -4.64
CA LEU A 207 -20.32 16.07 -5.81
C LEU A 207 -21.00 16.48 -7.12
N GLY A 208 -21.89 17.47 -7.08
CA GLY A 208 -22.54 18.01 -8.28
C GLY A 208 -21.55 18.67 -9.24
N GLY A 209 -21.77 18.48 -10.55
CA GLY A 209 -20.86 18.94 -11.60
C GLY A 209 -20.49 20.42 -11.55
N ASP A 210 -21.41 21.30 -11.15
CA ASP A 210 -21.15 22.75 -11.05
C ASP A 210 -20.08 23.07 -9.99
N LEU A 211 -20.18 22.43 -8.82
CA LEU A 211 -19.22 22.60 -7.73
C LEU A 211 -17.88 21.93 -8.09
N VAL A 212 -17.91 20.74 -8.69
CA VAL A 212 -16.71 20.04 -9.15
C VAL A 212 -15.96 20.86 -10.20
N PHE A 213 -16.70 21.53 -11.10
CA PHE A 213 -16.12 22.45 -12.06
C PHE A 213 -15.47 23.66 -11.37
N ALA A 214 -16.13 24.25 -10.37
CA ALA A 214 -15.52 25.32 -9.57
C ALA A 214 -14.25 24.85 -8.82
N TYR A 215 -14.27 23.64 -8.24
CA TYR A 215 -13.10 23.02 -7.61
C TYR A 215 -11.98 22.78 -8.61
N SER A 216 -12.31 22.44 -9.86
CA SER A 216 -11.31 22.26 -10.92
C SER A 216 -10.59 23.56 -11.25
N LEU A 217 -11.32 24.68 -11.32
CA LEU A 217 -10.75 26.00 -11.59
C LEU A 217 -9.80 26.43 -10.47
N ALA A 218 -10.24 26.31 -9.21
CA ALA A 218 -9.40 26.57 -8.05
C ALA A 218 -8.18 25.64 -8.01
N GLY A 219 -8.38 24.36 -8.35
CA GLY A 219 -7.34 23.34 -8.42
C GLY A 219 -6.27 23.66 -9.46
N VAL A 220 -6.61 24.22 -10.62
CA VAL A 220 -5.64 24.58 -11.67
C VAL A 220 -4.68 25.68 -11.19
N LEU A 221 -5.21 26.70 -10.49
CA LEU A 221 -4.39 27.76 -9.90
C LEU A 221 -3.41 27.18 -8.88
N LEU A 222 -3.89 26.28 -8.02
CA LEU A 222 -3.09 25.60 -7.00
C LEU A 222 -2.07 24.64 -7.64
N ALA A 223 -2.44 23.95 -8.72
CA ALA A 223 -1.56 23.04 -9.46
C ALA A 223 -0.36 23.78 -10.05
N ALA A 224 -0.57 24.98 -10.60
CA ALA A 224 0.51 25.79 -11.16
C ALA A 224 1.53 26.23 -10.10
N THR A 225 1.06 26.63 -8.91
CA THR A 225 1.94 27.06 -7.81
C THR A 225 2.68 25.87 -7.20
N VAL A 226 2.00 24.75 -6.98
CA VAL A 226 2.60 23.51 -6.46
C VAL A 226 3.63 22.96 -7.44
N TYR A 227 3.34 22.91 -8.74
CA TYR A 227 4.28 22.44 -9.76
C TYR A 227 5.61 23.22 -9.71
N ARG A 228 5.54 24.55 -9.69
CA ARG A 228 6.74 25.41 -9.63
C ARG A 228 7.50 25.21 -8.31
N SER A 229 6.79 25.07 -7.20
CA SER A 229 7.37 24.89 -5.87
C SER A 229 8.06 23.54 -5.73
N THR A 230 7.38 22.46 -6.14
CA THR A 230 7.92 21.09 -6.15
C THR A 230 9.14 21.00 -7.05
N LEU A 231 9.13 21.62 -8.24
CA LEU A 231 10.29 21.60 -9.13
C LEU A 231 11.52 22.21 -8.47
N ARG A 232 11.38 23.39 -7.85
CA ARG A 232 12.48 24.08 -7.15
C ARG A 232 12.95 23.28 -5.93
N PHE A 233 12.01 22.77 -5.14
CA PHE A 233 12.29 21.97 -3.94
C PHE A 233 13.07 20.69 -4.29
N THR A 234 12.54 19.89 -5.22
CA THR A 234 13.15 18.62 -5.61
C THR A 234 14.47 18.80 -6.34
N ALA A 235 14.63 19.83 -7.18
CA ALA A 235 15.91 20.11 -7.83
C ALA A 235 17.01 20.53 -6.85
N ARG A 236 16.65 21.30 -5.79
CA ARG A 236 17.62 21.79 -4.79
C ARG A 236 18.05 20.71 -3.81
N TYR A 237 17.10 19.87 -3.39
CA TYR A 237 17.27 18.95 -2.27
C TYR A 237 17.35 17.48 -2.67
N GLY A 238 16.55 17.05 -3.67
CA GLY A 238 16.42 15.65 -4.06
C GLY A 238 17.76 14.99 -4.39
N PRO A 239 18.52 15.46 -5.39
CA PRO A 239 19.81 14.86 -5.76
C PRO A 239 20.81 14.79 -4.59
N LYS A 240 20.81 15.78 -3.70
CA LYS A 240 21.71 15.85 -2.54
C LYS A 240 21.33 14.80 -1.48
N ASP A 241 20.05 14.71 -1.15
CA ASP A 241 19.56 13.78 -0.14
C ASP A 241 19.72 12.33 -0.63
N LEU A 242 19.51 12.07 -1.92
CA LEU A 242 19.77 10.78 -2.55
C LEU A 242 21.25 10.38 -2.50
N ALA A 243 22.16 11.31 -2.74
CA ALA A 243 23.59 11.07 -2.60
C ALA A 243 23.99 10.79 -1.13
N SER A 244 23.36 11.48 -0.18
CA SER A 244 23.62 11.27 1.26
C SER A 244 23.13 9.92 1.77
N TYR A 245 21.98 9.43 1.28
CA TYR A 245 21.44 8.11 1.60
C TYR A 245 22.42 6.99 1.20
N ARG A 246 23.14 7.15 0.07
CA ARG A 246 24.21 6.24 -0.38
C ARG A 246 25.38 6.18 0.61
N MET A 247 25.80 7.33 1.13
CA MET A 247 26.95 7.46 2.03
C MET A 247 26.62 7.01 3.47
N GLY A 248 25.37 7.21 3.91
CA GLY A 248 24.88 6.78 5.22
C GLY A 248 24.91 5.27 5.42
N GLY A 249 24.59 4.49 4.37
CA GLY A 249 24.68 3.02 4.41
C GLY A 249 26.11 2.48 4.54
N ALA A 250 27.09 3.17 3.94
CA ALA A 250 28.51 2.80 4.01
C ALA A 250 29.13 3.12 5.38
N ASN A 251 28.70 4.22 6.02
CA ASN A 251 29.25 4.67 7.31
C ASN A 251 28.53 4.08 8.54
N ALA A 252 27.25 3.73 8.44
CA ALA A 252 26.53 3.05 9.53
C ALA A 252 27.13 1.67 9.83
N GLY A 253 27.57 0.94 8.80
CA GLY A 253 28.26 -0.34 8.98
C GLY A 253 29.63 -0.23 9.68
N LYS A 254 30.30 0.92 9.59
CA LYS A 254 31.57 1.17 10.30
C LYS A 254 31.37 1.49 11.77
N LYS A 255 30.32 2.22 12.15
CA LYS A 255 30.05 2.56 13.55
C LYS A 255 29.60 1.34 14.36
N ASP A 256 28.74 0.49 13.81
CA ASP A 256 28.29 -0.74 14.49
C ASP A 256 29.42 -1.78 14.62
N ALA A 257 30.37 -1.81 13.67
CA ALA A 257 31.55 -2.67 13.76
C ALA A 257 32.58 -2.19 14.79
N LEU A 258 32.59 -0.89 15.12
CA LEU A 258 33.52 -0.31 16.09
C LEU A 258 32.96 -0.30 17.53
N THR A 259 31.63 -0.28 17.70
CA THR A 259 30.99 -0.37 19.03
C THR A 259 30.64 -1.80 19.45
N GLY A 260 30.71 -2.78 18.53
CA GLY A 260 30.56 -4.22 18.80
C GLY A 260 31.75 -4.85 19.53
N ARG A 261 32.27 -4.23 20.59
CA ARG A 261 33.23 -4.85 21.51
C ARG A 261 32.44 -5.58 22.58
N GLY A 262 32.11 -6.86 22.33
CA GLY A 262 31.34 -7.63 23.31
C GLY A 262 31.11 -9.08 22.90
N SER A 263 31.91 -9.97 23.50
CA SER A 263 31.67 -11.40 23.67
C SER A 263 31.68 -12.28 22.40
N ARG A 264 32.89 -12.67 21.98
CA ARG A 264 33.09 -14.01 21.39
C ARG A 264 32.99 -15.05 22.51
N THR A 265 31.78 -15.33 22.99
CA THR A 265 31.54 -16.62 23.64
C THR A 265 31.50 -17.67 22.53
N GLN A 266 32.51 -18.54 22.50
CA GLN A 266 32.46 -19.80 21.76
C GLN A 266 31.32 -20.64 22.36
N VAL A 267 30.11 -20.42 21.85
CA VAL A 267 28.98 -21.30 22.13
C VAL A 267 29.26 -22.59 21.37
N LYS A 268 29.53 -23.68 22.12
CA LYS A 268 29.62 -25.03 21.56
C LYS A 268 28.40 -25.28 20.66
N PRO A 269 28.55 -25.89 19.47
CA PRO A 269 27.44 -26.14 18.57
C PRO A 269 26.50 -27.18 19.18
N ARG A 270 25.58 -26.75 20.05
CA ARG A 270 24.35 -27.50 20.30
C ARG A 270 23.54 -27.43 19.01
N ARG A 271 22.99 -28.56 18.56
CA ARG A 271 22.04 -28.62 17.45
C ARG A 271 20.96 -27.57 17.69
N ALA A 272 21.08 -26.45 17.00
CA ALA A 272 20.20 -25.33 17.19
C ALA A 272 18.87 -25.74 16.53
N GLY A 273 17.78 -25.74 17.32
CA GLY A 273 16.45 -26.08 16.83
C GLY A 273 15.77 -24.87 16.18
N PHE A 274 14.56 -25.08 15.66
CA PHE A 274 13.70 -24.02 15.09
C PHE A 274 13.57 -22.79 16.01
N ALA A 275 13.54 -23.01 17.33
CA ALA A 275 13.49 -21.96 18.34
C ALA A 275 14.63 -20.92 18.21
N SER A 276 15.83 -21.33 17.78
CA SER A 276 16.95 -20.42 17.60
C SER A 276 16.78 -19.50 16.37
N VAL A 277 16.21 -20.03 15.29
CA VAL A 277 15.87 -19.26 14.09
C VAL A 277 14.71 -18.30 14.39
N TYR A 278 13.71 -18.77 15.13
CA TYR A 278 12.63 -17.92 15.61
C TYR A 278 13.15 -16.80 16.51
N ALA A 279 14.06 -17.10 17.46
CA ALA A 279 14.67 -16.11 18.34
C ALA A 279 15.50 -15.07 17.55
N LEU A 280 16.20 -15.50 16.50
CA LEU A 280 16.92 -14.61 15.59
C LEU A 280 15.95 -13.63 14.91
N GLU A 281 14.87 -14.12 14.31
CA GLU A 281 13.89 -13.25 13.64
C GLU A 281 13.16 -12.34 14.65
N TRP A 282 12.79 -12.89 15.80
CA TRP A 282 12.17 -12.15 16.90
C TRP A 282 13.05 -11.00 17.40
N SER A 283 14.36 -11.23 17.55
CA SER A 283 15.30 -10.21 18.03
C SER A 283 15.33 -8.97 17.13
N ARG A 284 15.11 -9.14 15.82
CA ARG A 284 15.06 -8.05 14.84
C ARG A 284 13.83 -7.20 15.02
N TYR A 285 12.67 -7.83 15.18
CA TYR A 285 11.44 -7.09 15.46
C TYR A 285 11.49 -6.36 16.80
N ARG A 286 12.09 -7.00 17.83
CA ARG A 286 12.34 -6.34 19.11
C ARG A 286 13.21 -5.09 18.97
N TYR A 287 14.24 -5.14 18.12
CA TYR A 287 15.04 -3.96 17.79
C TYR A 287 14.18 -2.85 17.15
N PHE A 288 13.37 -3.17 16.15
CA PHE A 288 12.48 -2.16 15.52
C PHE A 288 11.47 -1.57 16.49
N LEU A 289 10.85 -2.38 17.36
CA LEU A 289 9.95 -1.93 18.42
C LEU A 289 10.66 -1.08 19.49
N SER A 290 11.98 -1.22 19.63
CA SER A 290 12.76 -0.44 20.58
C SER A 290 13.05 0.99 20.10
N LEU A 291 12.86 1.27 18.81
CA LEU A 291 13.07 2.60 18.24
C LEU A 291 12.11 3.61 18.86
N LEU A 292 12.63 4.77 19.28
CA LEU A 292 11.86 5.83 19.95
C LEU A 292 10.61 6.22 19.14
N SER A 293 10.75 6.42 17.83
CA SER A 293 9.64 6.78 16.94
C SER A 293 8.51 5.75 16.98
N VAL A 294 8.85 4.46 16.99
CA VAL A 294 7.86 3.38 17.05
C VAL A 294 7.18 3.36 18.41
N ARG A 295 7.93 3.55 19.50
CA ARG A 295 7.35 3.65 20.86
C ARG A 295 6.35 4.80 20.99
N ILE A 296 6.68 5.97 20.44
CA ILE A 296 5.79 7.13 20.44
C ILE A 296 4.49 6.81 19.66
N ILE A 297 4.60 6.20 18.48
CA ILE A 297 3.43 5.81 17.67
C ILE A 297 2.57 4.80 18.42
N VAL A 298 3.17 3.76 19.01
CA VAL A 298 2.44 2.74 19.78
C VAL A 298 1.77 3.34 21.00
N ALA A 299 2.43 4.26 21.72
CA ALA A 299 1.84 4.95 22.87
C ALA A 299 0.68 5.87 22.46
N ALA A 300 0.81 6.59 21.34
CA ALA A 300 -0.27 7.41 20.79
C ALA A 300 -1.48 6.57 20.36
N LEU A 301 -1.23 5.44 19.68
CA LEU A 301 -2.29 4.48 19.33
C LEU A 301 -2.96 3.91 20.58
N PHE A 302 -2.18 3.56 21.61
CA PHE A 302 -2.73 3.05 22.88
C PHE A 302 -3.66 4.08 23.55
N ALA A 303 -3.25 5.35 23.63
CA ALA A 303 -4.09 6.41 24.17
C ALA A 303 -5.34 6.65 23.32
N ALA A 304 -5.21 6.68 22.00
CA ALA A 304 -6.33 6.79 21.07
C ALA A 304 -7.33 5.63 21.24
N MET A 305 -6.85 4.42 21.51
CA MET A 305 -7.71 3.26 21.72
C MET A 305 -8.47 3.31 23.04
N ILE A 306 -7.88 3.83 24.11
CA ILE A 306 -8.60 4.06 25.38
C ILE A 306 -9.74 5.06 25.15
N ALA A 307 -9.43 6.19 24.48
CA ALA A 307 -10.46 7.17 24.14
C ALA A 307 -11.54 6.56 23.23
N GLY A 308 -11.13 5.78 22.23
CA GLY A 308 -12.02 5.04 21.33
C GLY A 308 -12.97 4.13 22.10
N GLY A 309 -12.47 3.29 23.01
CA GLY A 309 -13.31 2.41 23.84
C GLY A 309 -14.28 3.16 24.75
N PHE A 310 -13.85 4.30 25.28
CA PHE A 310 -14.71 5.17 26.10
C PHE A 310 -15.86 5.79 25.29
N PHE A 311 -15.62 6.24 24.07
CA PHE A 311 -16.67 6.88 23.24
C PHE A 311 -17.51 5.89 22.43
N ALA A 312 -16.92 4.78 21.98
CA ALA A 312 -17.57 3.78 21.12
C ALA A 312 -18.60 2.92 21.85
N SER A 313 -18.51 2.81 23.17
CA SER A 313 -19.50 2.07 23.98
C SER A 313 -20.84 2.80 24.15
N ASN A 314 -21.11 3.82 23.34
CA ASN A 314 -22.40 4.53 23.26
C ASN A 314 -23.47 3.78 22.45
N SER A 315 -23.07 3.09 21.38
CA SER A 315 -23.99 2.33 20.53
C SER A 315 -23.35 1.03 20.07
N HIS A 316 -24.19 0.03 19.77
CA HIS A 316 -23.75 -1.26 19.23
C HIS A 316 -22.95 -1.09 17.94
N ASP A 317 -23.47 -0.31 16.99
CA ASP A 317 -22.81 -0.07 15.70
C ASP A 317 -21.43 0.59 15.88
N THR A 318 -21.33 1.64 16.70
CA THR A 318 -20.04 2.32 16.91
C THR A 318 -19.05 1.47 17.69
N PHE A 319 -19.51 0.56 18.54
CA PHE A 319 -18.66 -0.42 19.21
C PHE A 319 -18.05 -1.40 18.20
N LEU A 320 -18.88 -1.99 17.34
CA LEU A 320 -18.43 -2.93 16.31
C LEU A 320 -17.52 -2.27 15.27
N ASP A 321 -17.84 -1.05 14.81
CA ASP A 321 -17.02 -0.31 13.86
C ASP A 321 -15.60 -0.05 14.39
N VAL A 322 -15.50 0.45 15.64
CA VAL A 322 -14.21 0.71 16.27
C VAL A 322 -13.49 -0.61 16.56
N PHE A 323 -14.20 -1.67 16.93
CA PHE A 323 -13.61 -3.00 17.12
C PHE A 323 -13.05 -3.57 15.82
N HIS A 324 -13.78 -3.51 14.71
CA HIS A 324 -13.32 -3.92 13.38
C HIS A 324 -12.10 -3.10 12.92
N ALA A 325 -12.10 -1.79 13.18
CA ALA A 325 -10.96 -0.93 12.88
C ALA A 325 -9.68 -1.35 13.64
N ILE A 326 -9.79 -1.89 14.86
CA ILE A 326 -8.65 -2.45 15.61
C ILE A 326 -8.11 -3.73 14.95
N LEU A 327 -8.99 -4.54 14.37
CA LEU A 327 -8.63 -5.81 13.74
C LEU A 327 -8.00 -5.63 12.36
N LEU A 328 -8.34 -4.56 11.64
CA LEU A 328 -7.86 -4.29 10.28
C LEU A 328 -6.32 -4.30 10.16
N PRO A 329 -5.53 -3.69 11.07
CA PRO A 329 -4.07 -3.83 11.09
C PRO A 329 -3.54 -5.27 11.11
N ILE A 330 -4.27 -6.25 11.64
CA ILE A 330 -3.84 -7.66 11.69
C ILE A 330 -3.75 -8.26 10.30
N CYS A 331 -4.67 -7.92 9.39
CA CYS A 331 -4.66 -8.44 8.03
C CYS A 331 -3.51 -7.85 7.19
N ILE A 332 -3.17 -6.58 7.45
CA ILE A 332 -2.29 -5.80 6.58
C ILE A 332 -0.85 -5.77 7.09
N ALA A 333 -0.64 -5.54 8.39
CA ALA A 333 0.67 -5.25 8.95
C ALA A 333 1.68 -6.41 8.82
N PRO A 334 1.34 -7.69 9.13
CA PRO A 334 2.30 -8.80 8.98
C PRO A 334 2.76 -8.95 7.54
N SER A 335 1.82 -8.89 6.59
CA SER A 335 2.10 -8.94 5.15
C SER A 335 3.03 -7.82 4.70
N LEU A 336 2.73 -6.58 5.10
CA LEU A 336 3.54 -5.40 4.76
C LEU A 336 4.94 -5.47 5.36
N ILE A 337 5.05 -5.89 6.63
CA ILE A 337 6.32 -6.14 7.31
C ILE A 337 7.14 -7.18 6.54
N LEU A 338 6.54 -8.31 6.15
CA LEU A 338 7.23 -9.37 5.41
C LEU A 338 7.75 -8.87 4.06
N VAL A 339 6.95 -8.11 3.30
CA VAL A 339 7.39 -7.51 2.02
C VAL A 339 8.59 -6.59 2.26
N ILE A 340 8.46 -5.63 3.17
CA ILE A 340 9.50 -4.63 3.42
C ILE A 340 10.80 -5.29 3.90
N LEU A 341 10.70 -6.25 4.83
CA LEU A 341 11.86 -6.87 5.45
C LEU A 341 12.59 -7.81 4.48
N ASN A 342 11.86 -8.58 3.68
CA ASN A 342 12.44 -9.42 2.62
C ASN A 342 13.20 -8.58 1.59
N GLN A 343 12.61 -7.46 1.14
CA GLN A 343 13.24 -6.55 0.19
C GLN A 343 14.46 -5.84 0.79
N HIS A 344 14.33 -5.35 2.03
CA HIS A 344 15.43 -4.69 2.73
C HIS A 344 16.65 -5.60 2.90
N GLU A 345 16.43 -6.88 3.21
CA GLU A 345 17.51 -7.85 3.41
C GLU A 345 18.16 -8.33 2.12
N ALA A 346 17.38 -8.48 1.05
CA ALA A 346 17.92 -8.72 -0.28
C ALA A 346 18.91 -7.59 -0.64
N ASN A 347 18.50 -6.34 -0.45
CA ASN A 347 19.31 -5.17 -0.79
C ASN A 347 20.57 -5.01 0.07
N LYS A 348 20.51 -5.35 1.37
CA LYS A 348 21.69 -5.30 2.26
C LYS A 348 22.62 -6.49 2.15
N LYS A 349 22.43 -7.38 1.15
CA LYS A 349 23.15 -8.67 1.00
C LYS A 349 23.03 -9.59 2.22
N ARG A 350 22.13 -9.27 3.17
CA ARG A 350 21.86 -10.09 4.36
C ARG A 350 21.07 -11.34 4.02
N MET A 351 20.32 -11.30 2.92
CA MET A 351 19.61 -12.46 2.38
C MET A 351 20.58 -13.60 2.02
N ALA A 352 21.80 -13.30 1.55
CA ALA A 352 22.81 -14.32 1.28
C ALA A 352 23.22 -15.05 2.57
N TRP A 353 23.55 -14.30 3.62
CA TRP A 353 23.86 -14.86 4.93
C TRP A 353 22.69 -15.68 5.51
N TRP A 354 21.46 -15.15 5.39
CA TRP A 354 20.26 -15.81 5.89
C TRP A 354 19.96 -17.13 5.16
N LEU A 355 20.14 -17.17 3.84
CA LEU A 355 19.99 -18.39 3.05
C LEU A 355 21.10 -19.42 3.28
N CYS A 356 22.25 -19.01 3.82
CA CYS A 356 23.35 -19.89 4.20
C CYS A 356 23.18 -20.52 5.59
N LEU A 357 22.13 -20.17 6.34
CA LEU A 357 21.85 -20.82 7.61
C LEU A 357 21.60 -22.32 7.38
N PRO A 358 22.08 -23.21 8.28
CA PRO A 358 21.97 -24.66 8.11
C PRO A 358 20.56 -25.19 8.46
N TYR A 359 19.55 -24.58 7.86
CA TYR A 359 18.14 -24.92 8.03
C TYR A 359 17.45 -24.98 6.67
N ASP A 360 16.41 -25.80 6.60
CA ASP A 360 15.54 -25.81 5.43
C ASP A 360 14.94 -24.43 5.17
N ARG A 361 14.90 -24.02 3.91
CA ARG A 361 14.30 -22.74 3.48
C ARG A 361 12.85 -22.60 3.93
N ARG A 362 12.12 -23.71 4.05
CA ARG A 362 10.75 -23.74 4.60
C ARG A 362 10.71 -23.35 6.07
N ALA A 363 11.63 -23.89 6.88
CA ALA A 363 11.75 -23.55 8.29
C ALA A 363 12.18 -22.08 8.47
N LEU A 364 13.09 -21.58 7.63
CA LEU A 364 13.50 -20.18 7.64
C LEU A 364 12.34 -19.22 7.31
N LEU A 365 11.54 -19.50 6.27
CA LEU A 365 10.38 -18.66 5.94
C LEU A 365 9.27 -18.77 6.99
N LEU A 366 9.05 -19.97 7.55
CA LEU A 366 8.06 -20.18 8.61
C LEU A 366 8.43 -19.43 9.89
N SER A 367 9.70 -19.43 10.30
CA SER A 367 10.15 -18.69 11.49
C SER A 367 9.94 -17.18 11.32
N ARG A 368 10.18 -16.66 10.11
CA ARG A 368 9.92 -15.26 9.76
C ARG A 368 8.43 -14.91 9.79
N LEU A 369 7.59 -15.79 9.23
CA LEU A 369 6.13 -15.66 9.28
C LEU A 369 5.67 -15.62 10.74
N LEU A 370 6.03 -16.62 11.53
CA LEU A 370 5.63 -16.70 12.94
C LEU A 370 6.14 -15.53 13.77
N ALA A 371 7.36 -15.06 13.53
CA ALA A 371 7.90 -13.90 14.24
C ALA A 371 7.13 -12.61 13.90
N SER A 372 6.76 -12.40 12.63
CA SER A 372 5.92 -11.26 12.22
C SER A 372 4.52 -11.31 12.86
N TRP A 373 3.91 -12.49 12.90
CA TRP A 373 2.62 -12.73 13.54
C TRP A 373 2.68 -12.58 15.05
N GLY A 374 3.73 -13.08 15.70
CA GLY A 374 3.93 -12.92 17.14
C GLY A 374 4.03 -11.46 17.55
N VAL A 375 4.60 -10.59 16.71
CA VAL A 375 4.63 -9.14 16.95
C VAL A 375 3.25 -8.54 16.76
N ALA A 376 2.60 -8.84 15.64
CA ALA A 376 1.28 -8.31 15.32
C ALA A 376 0.23 -8.69 16.39
N LEU A 377 0.22 -9.94 16.84
CA LEU A 377 -0.66 -10.41 17.90
C LEU A 377 -0.38 -9.75 19.24
N ARG A 378 0.89 -9.47 19.59
CA ARG A 378 1.20 -8.73 20.82
C ARG A 378 0.69 -7.29 20.75
N ILE A 379 0.90 -6.62 19.63
CA ILE A 379 0.40 -5.25 19.43
C ILE A 379 -1.13 -5.27 19.50
N LEU A 380 -1.78 -6.21 18.83
CA LEU A 380 -3.22 -6.39 18.89
C LEU A 380 -3.71 -6.59 20.32
N ALA A 381 -3.13 -7.55 21.05
CA ALA A 381 -3.51 -7.82 22.43
C ALA A 381 -3.37 -6.57 23.31
N THR A 382 -2.32 -5.76 23.09
CA THR A 382 -2.18 -4.48 23.79
C THR A 382 -3.24 -3.45 23.38
N LEU A 383 -3.62 -3.37 22.11
CA LEU A 383 -4.65 -2.44 21.63
C LEU A 383 -6.06 -2.86 22.10
N VAL A 384 -6.38 -4.15 22.05
CA VAL A 384 -7.63 -4.70 22.60
C VAL A 384 -7.68 -4.48 24.10
N GLY A 385 -6.57 -4.71 24.83
CA GLY A 385 -6.49 -4.40 26.25
C GLY A 385 -6.72 -2.90 26.54
N ALA A 386 -6.17 -2.02 25.70
CA ALA A 386 -6.37 -0.57 25.81
C ALA A 386 -7.84 -0.19 25.58
N PHE A 387 -8.46 -0.76 24.54
CA PHE A 387 -9.87 -0.54 24.22
C PHE A 387 -10.79 -1.01 25.36
N LEU A 388 -10.57 -2.22 25.88
CA LEU A 388 -11.30 -2.75 27.04
C LEU A 388 -11.10 -1.88 28.28
N THR A 389 -9.90 -1.33 28.48
CA THR A 389 -9.65 -0.37 29.58
C THR A 389 -10.50 0.89 29.41
N GLY A 390 -10.68 1.40 28.20
CA GLY A 390 -11.58 2.51 27.89
C GLY A 390 -13.05 2.19 28.18
N VAL A 391 -13.49 0.98 27.80
CA VAL A 391 -14.85 0.48 28.11
C VAL A 391 -15.07 0.39 29.62
N ILE A 392 -14.12 -0.20 30.36
CA ILE A 392 -14.18 -0.31 31.83
C ILE A 392 -14.21 1.08 32.47
N ALA A 393 -13.35 1.99 32.03
CA ALA A 393 -13.30 3.38 32.54
C ALA A 393 -14.66 4.07 32.37
N ARG A 394 -15.33 3.83 31.24
CA ARG A 394 -16.68 4.35 31.03
C ARG A 394 -17.71 3.71 31.96
N VAL A 395 -17.70 2.39 32.10
CA VAL A 395 -18.62 1.68 33.02
C VAL A 395 -18.52 2.25 34.43
N LEU A 396 -17.30 2.60 34.87
CA LEU A 396 -17.06 3.20 36.18
C LEU A 396 -17.56 4.65 36.31
N VAL A 397 -17.58 5.44 35.23
CA VAL A 397 -17.93 6.88 35.25
C VAL A 397 -19.40 7.13 34.92
N ILE A 398 -19.96 6.39 33.96
CA ILE A 398 -21.29 6.63 33.35
C ILE A 398 -22.26 5.48 33.63
N GLY A 399 -21.78 4.31 34.07
CA GLY A 399 -22.60 3.11 34.29
C GLY A 399 -22.57 2.13 33.11
N LEU A 400 -23.24 0.98 33.27
CA LEU A 400 -23.28 -0.07 32.25
C LEU A 400 -23.94 0.44 30.96
N PRO A 401 -23.28 0.30 29.80
CA PRO A 401 -23.92 0.56 28.52
C PRO A 401 -25.04 -0.46 28.30
N TYR A 402 -26.21 0.01 27.87
CA TYR A 402 -27.41 -0.82 27.60
C TYR A 402 -27.22 -1.83 26.45
N SER A 403 -26.08 -1.84 25.74
CA SER A 403 -25.93 -2.45 24.42
C SER A 403 -24.94 -3.60 24.30
N ILE A 404 -24.28 -4.09 25.37
CA ILE A 404 -23.40 -5.27 25.25
C ILE A 404 -24.25 -6.53 25.36
N GLU A 405 -24.84 -6.93 24.24
CA GLU A 405 -25.61 -8.17 24.16
C GLU A 405 -24.69 -9.39 23.96
N ARG A 406 -25.21 -10.60 24.25
CA ARG A 406 -24.46 -11.85 24.08
C ARG A 406 -24.06 -12.08 22.62
N THR A 407 -24.83 -11.54 21.69
CA THR A 407 -24.62 -11.50 20.23
C THR A 407 -23.29 -10.83 19.88
N ASP A 408 -22.98 -9.67 20.46
CA ASP A 408 -21.77 -8.88 20.21
C ASP A 408 -20.48 -9.67 20.48
N VAL A 409 -20.50 -10.51 21.50
CA VAL A 409 -19.35 -11.36 21.87
C VAL A 409 -19.11 -12.45 20.80
N TYR A 410 -20.19 -13.05 20.29
CA TYR A 410 -20.08 -14.06 19.24
C TYR A 410 -19.70 -13.45 17.89
N GLU A 411 -20.22 -12.27 17.54
CA GLU A 411 -19.83 -11.53 16.33
C GLU A 411 -18.36 -11.13 16.40
N SER A 412 -17.94 -10.56 17.53
CA SER A 412 -16.54 -10.20 17.77
C SER A 412 -15.60 -11.40 17.69
N ALA A 413 -15.99 -12.57 18.22
CA ALA A 413 -15.18 -13.78 18.13
C ALA A 413 -15.11 -14.31 16.68
N TYR A 414 -16.22 -14.25 15.95
CA TYR A 414 -16.31 -14.64 14.54
C TYR A 414 -15.42 -13.76 13.66
N THR A 415 -15.48 -12.44 13.85
CA THR A 415 -14.66 -11.48 13.10
C THR A 415 -13.18 -11.65 13.41
N VAL A 416 -12.79 -11.77 14.68
CA VAL A 416 -11.39 -12.04 15.07
C VAL A 416 -10.84 -13.27 14.37
N PHE A 417 -11.59 -14.38 14.37
CA PHE A 417 -11.14 -15.61 13.73
C PHE A 417 -10.99 -15.45 12.21
N PHE A 418 -11.96 -14.81 11.54
CA PHE A 418 -11.89 -14.61 10.10
C PHE A 418 -10.71 -13.70 9.70
N TYR A 419 -10.56 -12.54 10.35
CA TYR A 419 -9.44 -11.62 10.11
C TYR A 419 -8.09 -12.30 10.33
N PHE A 420 -8.00 -13.18 11.34
CA PHE A 420 -6.80 -13.98 11.60
C PHE A 420 -6.50 -14.97 10.46
N VAL A 421 -7.47 -15.77 10.04
CA VAL A 421 -7.29 -16.75 8.93
C VAL A 421 -6.95 -16.04 7.63
N ALA A 422 -7.71 -15.00 7.27
CA ALA A 422 -7.49 -14.24 6.05
C ALA A 422 -6.09 -13.59 6.08
N GLY A 423 -5.72 -12.92 7.17
CA GLY A 423 -4.40 -12.32 7.33
C GLY A 423 -3.27 -13.34 7.20
N LEU A 424 -3.40 -14.52 7.82
CA LEU A 424 -2.34 -15.55 7.83
C LEU A 424 -2.09 -16.09 6.43
N VAL A 425 -3.16 -16.32 5.68
CA VAL A 425 -3.08 -16.77 4.28
C VAL A 425 -2.42 -15.70 3.44
N MET A 426 -2.87 -14.47 3.56
CA MET A 426 -2.32 -13.34 2.81
C MET A 426 -0.82 -13.16 3.07
N SER A 427 -0.42 -13.22 4.34
CA SER A 427 0.99 -13.19 4.73
C SER A 427 1.78 -14.35 4.10
N SER A 428 1.18 -15.53 3.99
CA SER A 428 1.79 -16.71 3.38
C SER A 428 1.88 -16.58 1.85
N VAL A 429 0.89 -15.97 1.20
CA VAL A 429 0.92 -15.62 -0.23
C VAL A 429 2.04 -14.64 -0.51
N VAL A 430 2.25 -13.65 0.37
CA VAL A 430 3.36 -12.69 0.24
C VAL A 430 4.72 -13.39 0.19
N LEU A 431 4.91 -14.48 0.93
CA LEU A 431 6.16 -15.25 0.90
C LEU A 431 6.43 -15.94 -0.45
N ALA A 432 5.43 -16.08 -1.32
CA ALA A 432 5.59 -16.55 -2.70
C ALA A 432 6.16 -15.49 -3.66
N GLN A 433 6.42 -14.26 -3.19
CA GLN A 433 7.05 -13.18 -3.96
C GLN A 433 8.26 -13.60 -4.80
N PRO A 434 9.21 -14.43 -4.32
CA PRO A 434 10.40 -14.77 -5.10
C PRO A 434 10.07 -15.38 -6.47
N TYR A 435 8.97 -16.12 -6.55
CA TYR A 435 8.53 -16.76 -7.79
C TYR A 435 8.15 -15.75 -8.88
N SER A 436 7.74 -14.54 -8.49
CA SER A 436 7.48 -13.44 -9.43
C SER A 436 8.71 -13.02 -10.24
N PHE A 437 9.91 -13.20 -9.68
CA PHE A 437 11.17 -12.93 -10.40
C PHE A 437 11.47 -13.98 -11.46
N ARG A 438 10.94 -15.21 -11.34
CA ARG A 438 11.12 -16.27 -12.34
C ARG A 438 10.20 -16.09 -13.54
N ARG A 439 8.95 -15.70 -13.28
CA ARG A 439 7.90 -15.61 -14.31
C ARG A 439 7.24 -14.24 -14.23
N PRO A 440 7.44 -13.36 -15.23
CA PRO A 440 6.82 -12.03 -15.23
C PRO A 440 5.29 -12.11 -15.18
N LEU A 441 4.68 -13.17 -15.75
CA LEU A 441 3.24 -13.43 -15.63
C LEU A 441 2.77 -13.59 -14.17
N PHE A 442 3.58 -14.22 -13.32
CA PHE A 442 3.24 -14.38 -11.90
C PHE A 442 3.35 -13.06 -11.15
N SER A 443 4.22 -12.13 -11.56
CA SER A 443 4.24 -10.77 -11.01
C SER A 443 2.92 -10.02 -11.25
N TRP A 444 2.31 -10.22 -12.43
CA TRP A 444 1.00 -9.64 -12.78
C TRP A 444 -0.16 -10.22 -11.97
N ILE A 445 -0.07 -11.47 -11.53
CA ILE A 445 -1.09 -12.10 -10.69
C ILE A 445 -0.83 -11.78 -9.21
N TYR A 446 0.44 -11.78 -8.81
CA TYR A 446 0.86 -11.51 -7.44
C TYR A 446 0.52 -10.09 -6.98
N GLY A 447 0.69 -9.08 -7.83
CA GLY A 447 0.37 -7.68 -7.50
C GLY A 447 -1.10 -7.45 -7.13
N PRO A 448 -2.07 -7.87 -7.96
CA PRO A 448 -3.50 -7.83 -7.64
C PRO A 448 -3.83 -8.66 -6.40
N ILE A 449 -3.29 -9.87 -6.24
CA ILE A 449 -3.57 -10.70 -5.07
C ILE A 449 -3.01 -10.05 -3.79
N SER A 450 -1.81 -9.48 -3.83
CA SER A 450 -1.26 -8.76 -2.66
C SER A 450 -1.99 -7.44 -2.39
N SER A 451 -2.55 -6.81 -3.41
CA SER A 451 -3.38 -5.61 -3.26
C SER A 451 -4.80 -5.93 -2.77
N ALA A 452 -5.32 -7.12 -3.10
CA ALA A 452 -6.60 -7.60 -2.60
C ALA A 452 -6.63 -7.73 -1.07
N MET A 453 -5.47 -7.74 -0.40
CA MET A 453 -5.37 -7.66 1.07
C MET A 453 -6.10 -6.46 1.65
N TYR A 454 -6.09 -5.33 0.94
CA TYR A 454 -6.76 -4.11 1.37
C TYR A 454 -8.29 -4.16 1.17
N LEU A 455 -8.77 -5.09 0.33
CA LEU A 455 -10.20 -5.28 0.04
C LEU A 455 -10.85 -6.33 0.95
N ILE A 456 -10.06 -7.13 1.67
CA ILE A 456 -10.56 -8.19 2.57
C ILE A 456 -11.43 -7.62 3.71
N PRO A 457 -11.02 -6.55 4.43
CA PRO A 457 -11.87 -5.96 5.47
C PRO A 457 -13.25 -5.56 4.93
N ALA A 458 -13.29 -4.88 3.78
CA ALA A 458 -14.54 -4.48 3.12
C ALA A 458 -15.37 -5.68 2.62
N LEU A 459 -14.73 -6.75 2.15
CA LEU A 459 -15.41 -8.01 1.80
C LEU A 459 -16.07 -8.66 3.02
N ILE A 460 -15.41 -8.59 4.18
CA ILE A 460 -15.92 -9.17 5.43
C ILE A 460 -17.14 -8.39 5.89
N GLU A 461 -17.02 -7.07 5.94
CA GLU A 461 -18.07 -6.14 6.37
C GLU A 461 -19.29 -6.22 5.45
N ASN A 462 -19.11 -6.11 4.13
CA ASN A 462 -20.24 -5.97 3.20
C ASN A 462 -20.89 -7.30 2.77
N LYS A 463 -20.18 -8.44 2.86
CA LYS A 463 -20.69 -9.73 2.33
C LYS A 463 -20.80 -10.84 3.37
N LEU A 464 -20.01 -10.79 4.45
CA LEU A 464 -19.98 -11.86 5.45
C LEU A 464 -20.65 -11.46 6.77
N LEU A 465 -20.80 -10.17 7.05
CA LEU A 465 -21.48 -9.60 8.20
C LEU A 465 -22.65 -8.67 7.80
N PRO A 466 -23.63 -9.09 6.98
CA PRO A 466 -24.72 -8.20 6.62
C PRO A 466 -25.60 -7.88 7.85
N GLU A 467 -25.98 -6.60 8.00
CA GLU A 467 -26.84 -6.02 9.05
C GLU A 467 -28.13 -6.83 9.33
N ALA A 468 -28.64 -7.58 8.34
CA ALA A 468 -29.78 -8.50 8.51
C ALA A 468 -29.49 -9.74 9.39
N SER A 469 -28.32 -9.80 10.05
CA SER A 469 -27.90 -10.95 10.86
C SER A 469 -28.08 -10.83 12.36
N SER A 470 -28.30 -9.62 12.87
CA SER A 470 -28.75 -9.42 14.24
C SER A 470 -30.08 -10.15 14.48
N ASP A 471 -30.97 -10.14 13.48
CA ASP A 471 -32.33 -10.65 13.58
C ASP A 471 -32.45 -12.18 13.43
N LEU A 472 -31.44 -12.84 12.85
CA LEU A 472 -31.45 -14.29 12.63
C LEU A 472 -30.62 -15.08 13.64
N GLY A 473 -29.92 -14.39 14.54
CA GLY A 473 -28.88 -14.98 15.36
C GLY A 473 -27.72 -15.50 14.49
N ILE A 474 -26.51 -15.44 15.01
CA ILE A 474 -25.35 -16.05 14.35
C ILE A 474 -25.54 -17.57 14.37
N GLY A 475 -26.16 -18.11 13.31
CA GLY A 475 -26.42 -19.54 13.17
C GLY A 475 -25.15 -20.36 12.93
N THR A 476 -25.24 -21.67 13.21
CA THR A 476 -24.20 -22.70 12.96
C THR A 476 -23.72 -22.75 11.50
N GLY A 477 -24.56 -22.36 10.54
CA GLY A 477 -24.20 -22.32 9.12
C GLY A 477 -23.06 -21.36 8.77
N ARG A 478 -22.88 -20.27 9.53
CA ARG A 478 -21.82 -19.27 9.27
C ARG A 478 -20.44 -19.73 9.75
N TRP A 479 -20.38 -20.44 10.87
CA TRP A 479 -19.16 -21.10 11.34
C TRP A 479 -18.71 -22.21 10.39
N LEU A 480 -19.67 -22.92 9.77
CA LEU A 480 -19.38 -23.95 8.79
C LEU A 480 -18.86 -23.36 7.47
N ALA A 481 -19.43 -22.26 6.99
CA ALA A 481 -18.90 -21.51 5.85
C ALA A 481 -17.47 -21.00 6.12
N LEU A 482 -17.23 -20.49 7.33
CA LEU A 482 -15.92 -20.03 7.74
C LEU A 482 -14.91 -21.18 7.81
N LEU A 483 -15.30 -22.33 8.34
CA LEU A 483 -14.49 -23.54 8.37
C LEU A 483 -14.20 -24.06 6.95
N ALA A 484 -15.18 -24.02 6.05
CA ALA A 484 -14.99 -24.37 4.64
C ALA A 484 -13.99 -23.44 3.94
N ILE A 485 -14.07 -22.13 4.20
CA ILE A 485 -13.09 -21.16 3.72
C ILE A 485 -11.72 -21.46 4.31
N ALA A 486 -11.61 -21.71 5.61
CA ALA A 486 -10.33 -22.07 6.23
C ALA A 486 -9.72 -23.34 5.60
N VAL A 487 -10.54 -24.36 5.32
CA VAL A 487 -10.12 -25.60 4.66
C VAL A 487 -9.62 -25.36 3.22
N LEU A 488 -10.19 -24.42 2.47
CA LEU A 488 -9.72 -24.04 1.13
C LEU A 488 -8.44 -23.19 1.17
N VAL A 489 -8.38 -22.26 2.10
CA VAL A 489 -7.42 -21.16 2.07
C VAL A 489 -6.13 -21.52 2.84
N VAL A 490 -6.19 -22.36 3.88
CA VAL A 490 -4.99 -22.86 4.59
C VAL A 490 -4.06 -23.67 3.66
N PRO A 491 -4.54 -24.62 2.84
CA PRO A 491 -3.72 -25.30 1.83
C PRO A 491 -3.07 -24.34 0.84
N LEU A 492 -3.79 -23.28 0.44
CA LEU A 492 -3.24 -22.24 -0.44
C LEU A 492 -2.07 -21.49 0.23
N GLY A 493 -2.19 -21.20 1.53
CA GLY A 493 -1.10 -20.62 2.33
C GLY A 493 0.13 -21.56 2.41
N ILE A 494 -0.09 -22.84 2.68
CA ILE A 494 0.97 -23.86 2.73
C ILE A 494 1.65 -24.00 1.37
N PHE A 495 0.88 -24.04 0.28
CA PHE A 495 1.38 -24.10 -1.08
C PHE A 495 2.23 -22.87 -1.43
N SER A 496 1.77 -21.68 -1.05
CA SER A 496 2.49 -20.41 -1.24
C SER A 496 3.83 -20.40 -0.50
N LEU A 497 3.86 -20.89 0.75
CA LEU A 497 5.10 -21.04 1.52
C LEU A 497 6.07 -22.03 0.85
N ARG A 498 5.57 -23.15 0.32
CA ARG A 498 6.39 -24.13 -0.42
C ARG A 498 6.98 -23.54 -1.69
N ILE A 499 6.19 -22.77 -2.45
CA ILE A 499 6.67 -22.03 -3.64
C ILE A 499 7.74 -21.03 -3.23
N GLY A 500 7.46 -20.20 -2.22
CA GLY A 500 8.41 -19.22 -1.69
C GLY A 500 9.74 -19.85 -1.29
N ALA A 501 9.70 -20.96 -0.56
CA ALA A 501 10.91 -21.67 -0.10
C ALA A 501 11.74 -22.24 -1.25
N ARG A 502 11.09 -22.82 -2.27
CA ARG A 502 11.78 -23.36 -3.46
C ARG A 502 12.54 -22.27 -4.20
N TRP A 503 11.92 -21.09 -4.33
CA TRP A 503 12.41 -19.98 -5.15
C TRP A 503 13.08 -18.85 -4.36
N ALA A 504 13.26 -18.98 -3.05
CA ALA A 504 13.87 -17.95 -2.22
C ALA A 504 15.27 -17.50 -2.69
N HIS A 505 16.02 -18.38 -3.34
CA HIS A 505 17.32 -18.06 -3.95
C HIS A 505 17.25 -16.99 -5.05
N LEU A 506 16.09 -16.78 -5.67
CA LEU A 506 15.91 -15.75 -6.70
C LEU A 506 16.04 -14.33 -6.16
N TYR A 507 15.90 -14.12 -4.84
CA TYR A 507 16.26 -12.85 -4.21
C TYR A 507 17.73 -12.49 -4.42
N LEU A 508 18.62 -13.48 -4.57
CA LEU A 508 20.04 -13.26 -4.83
C LEU A 508 20.30 -12.87 -6.29
N LEU A 509 19.58 -13.46 -7.24
CA LEU A 509 19.75 -13.20 -8.69
C LEU A 509 19.43 -11.75 -9.06
N ASN A 510 18.38 -11.14 -8.49
CA ASN A 510 18.07 -9.73 -8.75
C ASN A 510 19.23 -8.78 -8.31
N THR A 511 19.97 -9.17 -7.26
CA THR A 511 21.15 -8.41 -6.80
C THR A 511 22.43 -8.72 -7.59
N GLN A 512 22.54 -9.95 -8.10
CA GLN A 512 23.72 -10.44 -8.84
C GLN A 512 23.65 -10.12 -10.33
N ASP A 513 22.49 -10.11 -10.97
CA ASP A 513 22.31 -9.72 -12.37
C ASP A 513 22.61 -8.22 -12.57
N ALA A 514 22.28 -7.39 -11.58
CA ALA A 514 22.69 -5.98 -11.57
C ALA A 514 24.22 -5.81 -11.45
N ALA A 515 24.89 -6.68 -10.67
CA ALA A 515 26.34 -6.70 -10.54
C ALA A 515 27.04 -7.36 -11.75
N GLY A 516 26.43 -8.37 -12.36
CA GLY A 516 26.91 -9.12 -13.52
C GLY A 516 26.80 -8.30 -14.80
N ARG A 517 25.71 -7.54 -14.99
CA ARG A 517 25.64 -6.51 -16.05
C ARG A 517 26.73 -5.47 -15.90
N ARG A 518 27.10 -5.09 -14.67
CA ARG A 518 28.24 -4.20 -14.41
C ARG A 518 29.57 -4.81 -14.84
N ARG A 519 29.84 -6.06 -14.45
CA ARG A 519 31.07 -6.77 -14.86
C ARG A 519 31.15 -6.97 -16.37
N HIS A 520 30.03 -7.26 -17.03
CA HIS A 520 29.99 -7.33 -18.49
C HIS A 520 30.20 -5.97 -19.16
N LEU A 521 29.61 -4.89 -18.63
CA LEU A 521 29.81 -3.53 -19.15
C LEU A 521 31.22 -2.98 -18.88
N GLU A 522 31.85 -3.38 -17.77
CA GLU A 522 33.25 -3.11 -17.43
C GLU A 522 34.22 -3.94 -18.30
N ALA A 523 33.91 -5.22 -18.54
CA ALA A 523 34.71 -6.11 -19.40
C ALA A 523 34.61 -5.74 -20.89
N ASP A 524 33.45 -5.25 -21.35
CA ASP A 524 33.24 -4.78 -22.72
C ASP A 524 33.86 -3.37 -22.97
N GLY A 525 34.57 -2.79 -22.00
CA GLY A 525 35.20 -1.47 -22.14
C GLY A 525 34.22 -0.30 -22.33
N LYS A 526 32.91 -0.53 -22.14
CA LYS A 526 31.86 0.50 -22.32
C LYS A 526 31.72 1.44 -21.12
N ILE A 527 32.45 1.17 -20.04
CA ILE A 527 32.75 2.15 -18.99
C ILE A 527 34.22 2.52 -19.13
N ILE A 528 34.52 3.42 -20.05
CA ILE A 528 35.82 4.08 -20.10
C ILE A 528 35.90 4.97 -18.86
N GLY A 529 36.66 4.51 -17.87
CA GLY A 529 37.07 5.36 -16.77
C GLY A 529 38.06 6.41 -17.28
N LYS A 530 37.66 7.67 -17.26
CA LYS A 530 38.24 8.71 -16.39
C LYS A 530 37.32 9.92 -16.31
#